data_AF-A0A960TQ37-F1
#
_entry.id   AF-A0A960TQ37-F1
#
_cell.length_a   1.000
_cell.length_b   1.000
_cell.length_c   1.000
_cell.angle_alpha   90.00
_cell.angle_beta   90.00
_cell.angle_gamma   90.00
#
_symmetry.space_group_name_H-M   'P 1'
#
loop_
_entity.id
_entity.type
_entity.pdbx_description
1 polymer ?
#
loop_
_entity_poly.entity_id
_entity_poly.type
_entity_poly.pdbx_seq_one_letter_code
_entity_poly.pdbx_strand_id
1 'polypeptide(L)'
;MDELEMLCADHKKLSEEIDELTEKKNALREEILNRMTDSKMETEHFKILKVSMLQVKTPLESARALNCVIVKEEVDKDALKKLHREGVPVEGIAVTTSLRITPKQGGKSRVPFDDGEPGATEQ
;
A
#
# COMPACT_ATOMS: atom_id res chain seq x y z
N MET A 1 -4.36 -35.64 -19.27
CA MET A 1 -4.11 -34.63 -18.24
C MET A 1 -4.16 -33.32 -18.97
N ASP A 2 -5.13 -32.48 -18.62
CA ASP A 2 -5.45 -31.30 -19.43
C ASP A 2 -4.33 -30.26 -19.30
N GLU A 3 -4.04 -29.53 -20.37
CA GLU A 3 -2.98 -28.50 -20.41
C GLU A 3 -3.15 -27.44 -19.30
N LEU A 4 -4.41 -27.15 -18.94
CA LEU A 4 -4.76 -26.28 -17.83
C LEU A 4 -4.37 -26.87 -16.45
N GLU A 5 -4.54 -28.18 -16.26
CA GLU A 5 -4.14 -28.86 -15.03
C GLU A 5 -2.62 -28.88 -14.86
N MET A 6 -1.87 -29.05 -15.95
CA MET A 6 -0.41 -28.93 -15.94
C MET A 6 0.05 -27.52 -15.55
N LEU A 7 -0.54 -26.49 -16.15
CA LEU A 7 -0.23 -25.09 -15.82
C LEU A 7 -0.54 -24.76 -14.34
N CYS A 8 -1.65 -25.26 -13.80
CA CYS A 8 -1.98 -25.09 -12.39
C CYS A 8 -0.99 -25.81 -11.46
N ALA A 9 -0.53 -27.01 -11.84
CA ALA A 9 0.46 -27.76 -11.08
C ALA A 9 1.83 -27.07 -11.07
N ASP A 10 2.25 -26.51 -12.20
CA ASP A 10 3.51 -25.77 -12.31
C ASP A 10 3.45 -24.45 -11.54
N HIS A 11 2.33 -23.72 -11.60
CA HIS A 11 2.12 -22.52 -10.78
C HIS A 11 2.23 -22.85 -9.28
N LYS A 12 1.65 -23.97 -8.82
CA LYS A 12 1.74 -24.38 -7.41
C LYS A 12 3.17 -24.68 -6.99
N LYS A 13 3.93 -25.42 -7.80
CA LYS A 13 5.35 -25.69 -7.53
C LYS A 13 6.17 -24.41 -7.46
N LEU A 14 5.98 -23.49 -8.41
CA LEU A 14 6.65 -22.20 -8.39
C LEU A 14 6.29 -21.37 -7.15
N SER A 15 5.03 -21.43 -6.71
CA SER A 15 4.60 -20.75 -5.48
C SER A 15 5.31 -21.33 -4.24
N GLU A 16 5.40 -22.65 -4.14
CA GLU A 16 6.12 -23.35 -3.06
C GLU A 16 7.62 -23.00 -3.07
N GLU A 17 8.25 -22.97 -4.25
CA GLU A 17 9.65 -22.58 -4.39
C GLU A 17 9.90 -21.11 -4.01
N ILE A 18 8.97 -20.20 -4.37
CA ILE A 18 9.03 -18.80 -3.96
C ILE A 18 8.92 -18.66 -2.44
N ASP A 19 8.06 -19.44 -1.80
CA ASP A 19 7.88 -19.43 -0.35
C ASP A 19 9.17 -19.92 0.35
N GLU A 20 9.74 -21.04 -0.09
CA GLU A 20 11.00 -21.55 0.45
C GLU A 20 12.17 -20.56 0.28
N LEU A 21 12.31 -19.96 -0.91
CA LEU A 21 13.34 -18.97 -1.17
C LEU A 21 13.12 -17.70 -0.33
N THR A 22 11.87 -17.35 -0.07
CA THR A 22 11.53 -16.22 0.79
C THR A 22 11.90 -16.50 2.23
N GLU A 23 11.63 -17.70 2.74
CA GLU A 23 12.06 -18.13 4.08
C GLU A 23 13.58 -18.12 4.22
N LYS A 24 14.31 -18.73 3.27
CA LYS A 24 15.79 -18.74 3.24
C LYS A 24 16.36 -17.32 3.22
N LYS A 25 15.79 -16.43 2.39
CA LYS A 25 16.18 -15.01 2.34
C LYS A 25 15.95 -14.31 3.68
N ASN A 26 14.84 -14.58 4.35
CA ASN A 26 14.54 -13.97 5.64
C ASN A 26 15.48 -14.48 6.74
N ALA A 27 15.78 -15.78 6.77
CA ALA A 27 16.76 -16.34 7.70
C ALA A 27 18.15 -15.70 7.51
N LEU A 28 18.61 -15.55 6.26
CA LEU A 28 19.87 -14.87 5.96
C LEU A 28 19.85 -13.39 6.38
N ARG A 29 18.72 -12.70 6.19
CA ARG A 29 18.57 -11.31 6.65
C ARG A 29 18.68 -11.19 8.17
N GLU A 30 18.05 -12.09 8.92
CA GLU A 30 18.16 -12.13 10.38
C GLU A 30 19.58 -12.44 10.83
N GLU A 31 20.26 -13.37 10.15
CA GLU A 31 21.64 -13.70 10.44
C GLU A 31 22.59 -12.52 10.20
N ILE A 32 22.42 -11.80 9.08
CA ILE A 32 23.16 -10.56 8.79
C ILE A 32 22.86 -9.52 9.88
N LEU A 33 21.60 -9.34 10.26
CA LEU A 33 21.19 -8.37 11.27
C LEU A 33 21.79 -8.66 12.65
N ASN A 34 21.89 -9.95 13.03
CA ASN A 34 22.47 -10.39 14.29
C ASN A 34 24.00 -10.24 14.31
N ARG A 35 24.66 -10.43 13.16
CA ARG A 35 26.11 -10.22 13.02
C ARG A 35 26.49 -8.74 12.89
N MET A 36 25.59 -7.90 12.40
CA MET A 36 25.79 -6.45 12.32
C MET A 36 25.78 -5.81 13.71
N THR A 37 26.93 -5.28 14.10
CA THR A 37 27.09 -4.43 15.30
C THR A 37 26.63 -3.00 15.03
N ASP A 38 27.01 -2.47 13.88
CA ASP A 38 26.83 -1.05 13.54
C ASP A 38 25.57 -0.80 12.72
N SER A 39 25.10 0.45 12.75
CA SER A 39 23.93 0.87 11.97
C SER A 39 24.19 0.88 10.46
N LYS A 40 25.46 0.97 10.05
CA LYS A 40 25.92 0.99 8.67
C LYS A 40 27.20 0.17 8.56
N MET A 41 27.28 -0.67 7.54
CA MET A 41 28.48 -1.48 7.24
C MET A 41 28.69 -1.53 5.73
N GLU A 42 29.93 -1.37 5.30
CA GLU A 42 30.32 -1.56 3.89
C GLU A 42 31.28 -2.74 3.80
N THR A 43 31.01 -3.66 2.86
CA THR A 43 31.91 -4.73 2.46
C THR A 43 32.44 -4.45 1.07
N GLU A 44 33.38 -5.26 0.58
CA GLU A 44 33.97 -5.12 -0.76
C GLU A 44 32.92 -5.05 -1.90
N HIS A 45 31.73 -5.63 -1.68
CA HIS A 45 30.69 -5.72 -2.70
C HIS A 45 29.33 -5.16 -2.28
N PHE A 46 29.11 -4.84 -1.00
CA PHE A 46 27.78 -4.48 -0.50
C PHE A 46 27.82 -3.33 0.50
N LYS A 47 26.79 -2.47 0.44
CA LYS A 47 26.47 -1.51 1.49
C LYS A 47 25.25 -2.01 2.25
N ILE A 48 25.39 -2.19 3.56
CA ILE A 48 24.37 -2.76 4.42
C ILE A 48 23.96 -1.70 5.45
N LEU A 49 22.66 -1.42 5.49
CA LEU A 49 22.06 -0.40 6.35
C LEU A 49 21.04 -1.07 7.28
N LYS A 50 21.21 -0.91 8.58
CA LYS A 50 20.25 -1.33 9.59
C LYS A 50 19.25 -0.20 9.82
N VAL A 51 18.03 -0.37 9.33
CA VAL A 51 16.93 0.60 9.52
C VAL A 51 16.03 0.12 10.65
N SER A 52 15.93 0.92 11.70
CA SER A 52 14.97 0.69 12.78
C SER A 52 13.70 1.48 12.49
N MET A 53 12.58 0.79 12.36
CA MET A 53 11.27 1.41 12.19
C MET A 53 10.49 1.31 13.50
N LEU A 54 10.07 2.45 14.03
CA LEU A 54 9.17 2.48 15.17
C LEU A 54 7.75 2.15 14.68
N GLN A 55 7.19 1.02 15.11
CA GLN A 55 5.77 0.73 14.91
C GLN A 55 4.97 1.25 16.10
N VAL A 56 4.17 2.30 15.88
CA VAL A 56 3.27 2.84 16.91
C VAL A 56 1.91 2.17 16.76
N LYS A 57 1.58 1.26 17.68
CA LYS A 57 0.28 0.60 17.79
C LYS A 57 -0.42 1.03 19.08
N THR A 58 -0.64 2.34 19.22
CA THR A 58 -1.25 2.92 20.43
C THR A 58 -2.76 3.07 20.22
N PRO A 59 -3.60 2.59 21.15
CA PRO A 59 -5.04 2.81 21.09
C PRO A 59 -5.36 4.31 21.25
N LEU A 60 -6.46 4.74 20.63
CA LEU A 60 -6.81 6.16 20.55
C LEU A 60 -6.95 6.82 21.92
N GLU A 61 -7.49 6.12 22.93
CA GLU A 61 -7.63 6.65 24.29
C GLU A 61 -6.28 6.98 24.94
N SER A 62 -5.29 6.11 24.79
CA SER A 62 -3.93 6.36 25.29
C SER A 62 -3.23 7.49 24.51
N ALA A 63 -3.45 7.57 23.19
CA ALA A 63 -2.95 8.68 22.39
C ALA A 63 -3.60 10.02 22.80
N ARG A 64 -4.90 10.03 23.12
CA ARG A 64 -5.63 11.20 23.63
C ARG A 64 -5.10 11.64 24.99
N ALA A 65 -4.89 10.71 25.91
CA ALA A 65 -4.33 11.01 27.24
C ALA A 65 -2.93 11.65 27.17
N LEU A 66 -2.17 11.34 26.13
CA LEU A 66 -0.83 11.88 25.87
C LEU A 66 -0.83 13.11 24.94
N ASN A 67 -2.00 13.66 24.60
CA ASN A 67 -2.14 14.76 23.63
C ASN A 67 -1.48 14.50 22.27
N CYS A 68 -1.38 13.23 21.86
CA CYS A 68 -0.74 12.79 20.62
C CYS A 68 -1.78 12.42 19.56
N VAL A 69 -2.84 13.23 19.42
CA VAL A 69 -3.91 13.02 18.44
C VAL A 69 -4.01 14.23 17.52
N ILE A 70 -3.98 13.97 16.23
CA ILE A 70 -4.24 14.98 15.19
C ILE A 70 -5.68 14.78 14.73
N VAL A 71 -6.51 15.81 14.88
CA VAL A 71 -7.86 15.83 14.31
C VAL A 71 -7.77 16.52 12.96
N LYS A 72 -8.15 15.81 11.90
CA LYS A 72 -8.21 16.35 10.54
C LYS A 72 -9.67 16.59 10.19
N GLU A 73 -10.00 17.81 9.80
CA GLU A 73 -11.30 18.13 9.21
C GLU A 73 -11.23 17.75 7.73
N GLU A 74 -12.04 16.76 7.33
CA GLU A 74 -12.12 16.30 5.95
C GLU A 74 -13.54 16.53 5.42
N VAL A 75 -13.63 16.91 4.16
CA VAL A 75 -14.90 17.03 3.46
C VAL A 75 -15.45 15.63 3.20
N ASP A 76 -16.62 15.34 3.76
CA ASP A 76 -17.33 14.09 3.49
C ASP A 76 -17.93 14.13 2.07
N LYS A 77 -17.14 13.65 1.10
CA LYS A 77 -17.51 13.60 -0.31
C LYS A 77 -18.77 12.75 -0.54
N ASP A 78 -19.03 11.73 0.26
CA ASP A 78 -20.18 10.85 0.05
C ASP A 78 -21.47 11.47 0.59
N ALA A 79 -21.39 12.19 1.72
CA ALA A 79 -22.49 13.04 2.18
C ALA A 79 -22.79 14.15 1.16
N LEU A 80 -21.77 14.81 0.61
CA LEU A 80 -21.96 15.83 -0.42
C LEU A 80 -22.59 15.26 -1.71
N LYS A 81 -22.16 14.08 -2.17
CA LYS A 81 -22.81 13.38 -3.31
C LYS A 81 -24.24 12.96 -2.99
N LYS A 82 -24.55 12.65 -1.73
CA LYS A 82 -25.92 12.32 -1.30
C LYS A 82 -26.81 13.56 -1.36
N LEU A 83 -26.37 14.68 -0.79
CA LEU A 83 -27.07 15.96 -0.86
C LEU A 83 -27.29 16.42 -2.30
N HIS A 84 -26.30 16.24 -3.18
CA HIS A 84 -26.45 16.53 -4.60
C HIS A 84 -27.51 15.64 -5.27
N ARG A 85 -27.56 14.34 -4.96
CA ARG A 85 -28.62 13.43 -5.44
C ARG A 85 -30.01 13.79 -4.90
N GLU A 86 -30.07 14.36 -3.70
CA GLU A 86 -31.30 14.85 -3.07
C GLU A 86 -31.73 16.22 -3.60
N GLY A 87 -30.98 16.81 -4.55
CA GLY A 87 -31.31 18.08 -5.20
C GLY A 87 -30.92 19.32 -4.40
N VAL A 88 -30.15 19.16 -3.31
CA VAL A 88 -29.61 20.29 -2.56
C VAL A 88 -28.44 20.90 -3.35
N PRO A 89 -28.44 22.21 -3.61
CA PRO A 89 -27.31 22.87 -4.26
C PRO A 89 -26.11 22.87 -3.32
N VAL A 90 -25.05 22.16 -3.71
CA VAL A 90 -23.76 22.13 -3.00
C VAL A 90 -22.72 22.77 -3.91
N GLU A 91 -22.03 23.78 -3.39
CA GLU A 91 -21.00 24.51 -4.11
C GLU A 91 -19.77 23.61 -4.38
N GLY A 92 -19.20 23.71 -5.59
CA GLY A 92 -17.98 22.97 -5.97
C GLY A 92 -18.18 21.53 -6.49
N ILE A 93 -19.42 21.04 -6.63
CA ILE A 93 -19.67 19.74 -7.27
C ILE A 93 -19.81 19.91 -8.79
N ALA A 94 -18.88 19.30 -9.55
CA ALA A 94 -18.96 19.19 -11.01
C ALA A 94 -19.17 17.73 -11.42
N VAL A 95 -20.06 17.50 -12.41
CA VAL A 95 -20.33 16.15 -12.95
C VAL A 95 -19.50 15.93 -14.20
N THR A 96 -18.50 15.05 -14.11
CA THR A 96 -17.68 14.63 -15.26
C THR A 96 -18.03 13.19 -15.64
N THR A 97 -18.33 12.95 -16.92
CA THR A 97 -18.65 11.61 -17.43
C THR A 97 -17.41 10.98 -18.05
N SER A 98 -17.03 9.78 -17.60
CA SER A 98 -15.96 8.99 -18.21
C SER A 98 -16.38 7.53 -18.39
N LEU A 99 -15.86 6.89 -19.44
CA LEU A 99 -16.11 5.49 -19.77
C LEU A 99 -15.07 4.59 -19.10
N ARG A 100 -15.49 3.68 -18.21
CA ARG A 100 -14.61 2.69 -17.56
C ARG A 100 -15.06 1.28 -17.92
N ILE A 101 -14.24 0.57 -18.69
CA ILE A 101 -14.43 -0.84 -19.01
C ILE A 101 -13.71 -1.66 -17.93
N THR A 102 -14.45 -2.46 -17.16
CA THR A 102 -13.88 -3.33 -16.11
C THR A 102 -14.28 -4.78 -16.38
N PRO A 103 -13.36 -5.75 -16.39
CA PRO A 103 -13.69 -7.15 -16.60
C PRO A 103 -14.54 -7.70 -15.44
N LYS A 104 -15.57 -8.46 -15.80
CA LYS A 104 -16.63 -8.90 -14.88
C LYS A 104 -16.26 -10.20 -14.18
N GLN A 105 -15.27 -10.20 -13.28
CA GLN A 105 -15.18 -11.11 -12.11
C GLN A 105 -13.85 -10.96 -11.33
N GLY A 106 -13.96 -10.56 -10.06
CA GLY A 106 -13.35 -11.32 -8.95
C GLY A 106 -11.90 -11.07 -8.51
N GLY A 107 -11.11 -10.17 -9.10
CA GLY A 107 -9.72 -9.94 -8.66
C GLY A 107 -9.47 -8.51 -8.21
N LYS A 108 -9.09 -8.30 -6.94
CA LYS A 108 -8.66 -6.99 -6.41
C LYS A 108 -7.49 -6.47 -7.24
N SER A 109 -7.75 -5.59 -8.19
CA SER A 109 -6.70 -4.88 -8.91
C SER A 109 -6.10 -3.83 -7.96
N ARG A 110 -5.00 -4.20 -7.29
CA ARG A 110 -4.06 -3.26 -6.66
C ARG A 110 -3.17 -2.70 -7.76
N VAL A 111 -3.68 -1.74 -8.52
CA VAL A 111 -2.81 -0.76 -9.18
C VAL A 111 -3.04 0.57 -8.47
N PRO A 112 -2.04 1.09 -7.73
CA PRO A 112 -2.09 2.45 -7.27
C PRO A 112 -1.95 3.34 -8.51
N PHE A 113 -2.96 4.16 -8.78
CA PHE A 113 -2.77 5.28 -9.69
C PHE A 113 -2.00 6.35 -8.93
N ASP A 114 -0.90 6.76 -9.52
CA ASP A 114 -0.04 7.87 -9.14
C ASP A 114 -0.80 9.17 -9.49
N ASP A 115 -1.31 9.88 -8.48
CA ASP A 115 -1.83 11.25 -8.61
C ASP A 115 -0.64 12.21 -8.71
N GLY A 116 0.08 12.15 -9.83
CA GLY A 116 1.07 13.15 -10.18
C GLY A 116 0.37 14.42 -10.68
N GLU A 117 0.19 15.42 -9.80
CA GLU A 117 0.12 16.82 -10.23
C GLU A 117 1.42 17.17 -10.97
N PRO A 118 1.36 17.88 -12.12
CA PRO A 118 1.49 19.35 -12.08
C PRO A 118 0.67 20.05 -13.20
N GLY A 119 0.37 21.35 -13.16
CA GLY A 119 0.88 22.41 -12.31
C GLY A 119 0.17 23.73 -12.57
N ALA A 120 0.63 24.72 -11.81
CA ALA A 120 0.19 26.11 -11.80
C ALA A 120 0.07 26.74 -13.20
N THR A 121 -0.93 27.60 -13.36
CA THR A 121 -0.85 28.75 -14.26
C THR A 121 -1.30 29.98 -13.48
N GLU A 122 -0.31 30.69 -12.93
CA GLU A 122 -0.38 32.13 -12.73
C GLU A 122 -0.30 32.79 -14.13
N GLN A 123 -1.29 33.61 -14.47
CA GLN A 123 -1.18 35.04 -14.85
C GLN A 123 -2.53 35.58 -15.31
#